data_AF-A0AAW1XMF4-F1
#
_entry.id   AF-A0AAW1XMF4-F1
#
_cell.length_a   1.000
_cell.length_b   1.000
_cell.length_c   1.000
_cell.angle_alpha   90.00
_cell.angle_beta   90.00
_cell.angle_gamma   90.00
#
_symmetry.space_group_name_H-M   'P 1'
#
loop_
_entity.id
_entity.type
_entity.pdbx_description
1 polymer ?
#
loop_
_entity_poly.entity_id
_entity_poly.type
_entity_poly.pdbx_seq_one_letter_code
_entity_poly.pdbx_strand_id
1 'polypeptide(L)'
;MRYQCFLALVALLLPLVAARLSSHGEHITATTNPIVEAIGKFAVFEYNKHTTKKLVFRRVVSYKPVPKEIAIIYDLVIVAKNESWPSHSSNYRSSVLVGSGGILILKTFGDVHY
;
A
#
# COMPACT_ATOMS: atom_id res chain seq x y z
N MET A 1 -8.56 -7.27 -21.42
CA MET A 1 -8.01 -6.02 -22.00
C MET A 1 -7.83 -4.87 -21.00
N ARG A 2 -8.45 -4.84 -19.80
CA ARG A 2 -8.42 -3.65 -18.90
C ARG A 2 -7.28 -3.60 -17.86
N TYR A 3 -6.68 -4.75 -17.50
CA TYR A 3 -5.62 -4.84 -16.48
C TYR A 3 -4.21 -4.49 -17.00
N GLN A 4 -3.94 -4.79 -18.27
CA GLN A 4 -2.64 -4.49 -18.91
C GLN A 4 -2.41 -2.98 -19.05
N CYS A 5 -3.47 -2.22 -19.33
CA CYS A 5 -3.40 -0.75 -19.36
C CYS A 5 -3.06 -0.16 -17.98
N PHE A 6 -3.56 -0.79 -16.90
CA PHE A 6 -3.28 -0.34 -15.53
C PHE A 6 -1.81 -0.56 -15.15
N LEU A 7 -1.25 -1.73 -15.50
CA LEU A 7 0.16 -2.05 -15.26
C LEU A 7 1.10 -1.14 -16.07
N ALA A 8 0.75 -0.86 -17.33
CA ALA A 8 1.53 0.05 -18.18
C ALA A 8 1.52 1.49 -17.64
N LEU A 9 0.38 1.95 -17.10
CA LEU A 9 0.26 3.28 -16.52
C LEU A 9 1.12 3.41 -15.24
N VAL A 10 1.16 2.37 -14.40
CA VAL A 10 2.01 2.32 -13.21
C VAL A 10 3.49 2.33 -13.59
N ALA A 11 3.89 1.54 -14.61
CA ALA A 11 5.25 1.50 -15.11
C ALA A 11 5.74 2.86 -15.65
N LEU A 12 4.85 3.63 -16.29
CA LEU A 12 5.17 4.94 -16.87
C LEU A 12 5.28 6.06 -15.82
N LEU A 13 4.57 5.95 -14.70
CA LEU A 13 4.53 6.98 -13.65
C LEU A 13 5.63 6.83 -12.59
N LEU A 14 6.27 5.66 -12.50
CA LEU A 14 7.35 5.38 -11.54
C LEU A 14 8.62 6.25 -11.72
N PRO A 15 9.11 6.52 -12.95
CA PRO A 15 10.31 7.36 -13.15
C PRO A 15 10.09 8.83 -12.75
N LEU A 16 8.86 9.33 -12.88
CA LEU A 16 8.54 10.74 -12.63
C LEU A 16 8.53 11.10 -11.14
N VAL A 17 8.36 10.11 -10.25
CA VAL A 17 8.28 10.30 -8.80
C VAL A 17 9.63 10.11 -8.11
N ALA A 18 10.54 9.32 -8.69
CA ALA A 18 11.90 9.16 -8.17
C ALA A 18 12.66 10.50 -8.10
N ALA A 19 12.34 11.45 -8.98
CA ALA A 19 12.92 12.79 -8.98
C ALA A 19 12.42 13.71 -7.84
N ARG A 20 11.36 13.33 -7.10
CA ARG A 20 10.77 14.17 -6.03
C ARG A 20 11.00 13.66 -4.60
N LEU A 21 11.71 12.54 -4.42
CA LEU A 21 11.96 11.96 -3.09
C LEU A 21 13.25 12.43 -2.41
N SER A 22 13.87 13.49 -2.89
CA SER A 22 14.95 14.21 -2.19
C SER A 22 14.40 15.24 -1.20
N SER A 23 13.52 14.84 -0.28
CA SER A 23 13.32 15.59 0.96
C SER A 23 12.79 14.70 2.10
N HIS A 24 13.70 14.43 3.05
CA HIS A 24 13.48 14.45 4.50
C HIS A 24 12.17 13.83 5.05
N GLY A 25 12.27 12.58 5.53
CA GLY A 25 11.84 12.12 6.86
C GLY A 25 10.51 12.51 7.52
N GLU A 26 9.53 13.11 6.86
CA GLU A 26 8.26 13.49 7.49
C GLU A 26 7.20 12.38 7.48
N HIS A 27 6.45 12.28 8.58
CA HIS A 27 5.26 11.46 8.70
C HIS A 27 4.16 12.12 7.85
N ILE A 28 3.96 11.64 6.63
CA ILE A 28 2.97 12.22 5.71
C ILE A 28 1.58 11.71 6.13
N THR A 29 0.81 12.58 6.80
CA THR A 29 -0.64 12.42 6.95
C THR A 29 -1.26 12.39 5.56
N ALA A 30 -2.11 11.39 5.31
CA ALA A 30 -2.62 11.02 3.99
C ALA A 30 -3.28 12.18 3.21
N THR A 31 -2.46 12.89 2.45
CA THR A 31 -2.86 13.58 1.22
C THR A 31 -2.72 12.57 0.09
N THR A 32 -3.76 12.49 -0.75
CA THR A 32 -4.03 11.64 -1.91
C THR A 32 -2.80 11.26 -2.77
N ASN A 33 -1.89 10.45 -2.25
CA ASN A 33 -0.80 9.89 -3.05
C ASN A 33 -1.31 8.60 -3.73
N PRO A 34 -1.57 8.62 -5.05
CA PRO A 34 -2.17 7.49 -5.75
C PRO A 34 -1.30 6.24 -5.71
N ILE A 35 0.03 6.40 -5.58
CA ILE A 35 0.97 5.27 -5.47
C ILE A 35 0.79 4.60 -4.10
N VAL A 36 0.75 5.39 -3.03
CA VAL A 36 0.57 4.85 -1.67
C VAL A 36 -0.80 4.18 -1.53
N GLU A 37 -1.84 4.75 -2.15
CA GLU A 37 -3.16 4.13 -2.19
C GLU A 37 -3.14 2.79 -2.96
N ALA A 38 -2.44 2.72 -4.09
CA ALA A 38 -2.26 1.49 -4.85
C ALA A 38 -1.51 0.41 -4.05
N ILE A 39 -0.46 0.80 -3.31
CA ILE A 39 0.27 -0.10 -2.41
C ILE A 39 -0.65 -0.61 -1.29
N GLY A 40 -1.47 0.26 -0.70
CA GLY A 40 -2.47 -0.12 0.31
C GLY A 40 -3.53 -1.10 -0.22
N LYS A 41 -4.04 -0.86 -1.43
CA LYS A 41 -4.95 -1.77 -2.13
C LYS A 41 -4.30 -3.12 -2.41
N PHE A 42 -3.05 -3.12 -2.89
CA PHE A 42 -2.26 -4.34 -3.09
C PHE A 42 -2.12 -5.13 -1.79
N ALA A 43 -1.80 -4.47 -0.67
CA ALA A 43 -1.62 -5.15 0.62
C ALA A 43 -2.89 -5.89 1.06
N VAL A 44 -4.06 -5.26 0.95
CA VAL A 44 -5.36 -5.90 1.26
C VAL A 44 -5.66 -7.04 0.31
N PHE A 45 -5.43 -6.85 -0.99
CA PHE A 45 -5.64 -7.87 -2.00
C PHE A 45 -4.79 -9.11 -1.75
N GLU A 46 -3.49 -8.92 -1.49
CA GLU A 46 -2.55 -10.01 -1.25
C GLU A 46 -2.88 -10.73 0.06
N TYR A 47 -3.23 -10.00 1.12
CA TYR A 47 -3.69 -10.60 2.38
C TYR A 47 -4.91 -11.50 2.17
N ASN A 48 -5.94 -11.01 1.48
CA ASN A 48 -7.18 -11.76 1.23
C ASN A 48 -6.97 -13.06 0.44
N LYS A 49 -5.91 -13.21 -0.35
CA LYS A 49 -5.62 -14.48 -1.04
C LYS A 49 -5.30 -15.61 -0.07
N HIS A 50 -4.75 -15.28 1.10
CA HIS A 50 -4.23 -16.23 2.08
C HIS A 50 -5.08 -16.32 3.34
N THR A 51 -6.24 -15.66 3.37
CA THR A 51 -7.15 -15.69 4.51
C THR A 51 -8.60 -15.88 4.06
N THR A 52 -9.45 -16.30 5.00
CA THR A 52 -10.90 -16.32 4.82
C THR A 52 -11.54 -14.94 5.05
N LYS A 53 -10.82 -14.01 5.69
CA LYS A 53 -11.31 -12.64 5.88
C LYS A 53 -11.38 -11.93 4.53
N LYS A 54 -12.57 -11.43 4.17
CA LYS A 54 -12.75 -10.61 2.97
C LYS A 54 -12.66 -9.14 3.35
N LEU A 55 -11.43 -8.62 3.38
CA LEU A 55 -11.22 -7.22 3.72
C LEU A 55 -11.39 -6.32 2.49
N VAL A 56 -12.07 -5.19 2.64
CA VAL A 56 -12.19 -4.16 1.61
C VAL A 56 -11.41 -2.94 2.05
N PHE A 57 -10.42 -2.58 1.25
CA PHE A 57 -9.62 -1.36 1.43
C PHE A 57 -10.52 -0.12 1.48
N ARG A 58 -10.28 0.77 2.44
CA ARG A 58 -10.96 2.07 2.54
C ARG A 58 -10.02 3.23 2.24
N ARG A 59 -8.94 3.35 2.99
CA ARG A 59 -7.94 4.42 2.84
C ARG A 59 -6.64 4.06 3.53
N VAL A 60 -5.57 4.76 3.19
CA VAL A 60 -4.34 4.80 3.99
C VAL A 60 -4.49 5.91 5.03
N VAL A 61 -4.17 5.62 6.29
CA VAL A 61 -4.15 6.59 7.39
C VAL A 61 -2.80 7.29 7.46
N SER A 62 -1.74 6.49 7.42
CA SER A 62 -0.36 6.95 7.46
C SER A 62 0.53 5.98 6.70
N TYR A 63 1.67 6.48 6.23
CA TYR A 63 2.71 5.63 5.66
C TYR A 63 4.10 6.17 5.98
N LYS A 64 5.07 5.27 6.05
CA LYS A 64 6.48 5.59 6.19
C LYS A 64 7.28 4.83 5.14
N PRO A 65 7.89 5.51 4.15
CA PRO A 65 8.84 4.88 3.26
C PRO A 65 10.16 4.63 4.00
N VAL A 66 10.69 3.43 3.88
CA VAL A 66 11.97 3.01 4.45
C VAL A 66 12.86 2.56 3.29
N PRO A 67 13.77 3.43 2.82
CA PRO A 67 14.72 3.09 1.76
C PRO A 67 15.55 1.86 2.13
N LYS A 68 15.79 1.00 1.14
CA LYS A 68 16.72 -0.12 1.15
C LYS A 68 17.62 0.00 -0.08
N GLU A 69 18.72 -0.74 -0.09
CA GLU A 69 19.78 -0.62 -1.11
C GLU A 69 19.26 -0.75 -2.56
N ILE A 70 18.25 -1.61 -2.81
CA ILE A 70 17.64 -1.83 -4.13
C ILE A 70 16.11 -1.77 -4.15
N ALA A 71 15.49 -1.26 -3.09
CA ALA A 71 14.03 -1.29 -2.91
C ALA A 71 13.56 -0.25 -1.87
N ILE A 72 12.25 -0.07 -1.73
CA ILE A 72 11.66 0.72 -0.64
C ILE A 72 10.63 -0.15 0.08
N ILE A 73 10.69 -0.22 1.40
CA ILE A 73 9.59 -0.78 2.20
C ILE A 73 8.65 0.36 2.55
N TYR A 74 7.37 0.20 2.23
CA TYR A 74 6.32 1.09 2.71
C TYR A 74 5.67 0.44 3.92
N ASP A 75 5.86 1.04 5.10
CA ASP A 75 5.12 0.69 6.30
C ASP A 75 3.84 1.54 6.32
N LEU A 76 2.68 0.90 6.16
CA LEU A 76 1.38 1.56 6.07
C LEU A 76 0.54 1.25 7.30
N VAL A 77 -0.28 2.22 7.70
CA VAL A 77 -1.48 1.99 8.48
C VAL A 77 -2.66 2.24 7.56
N ILE A 78 -3.50 1.23 7.36
CA ILE A 78 -4.63 1.28 6.45
C ILE A 78 -5.94 1.02 7.19
N VAL A 79 -7.01 1.65 6.74
CA VAL A 79 -8.37 1.30 7.16
C VAL A 79 -8.90 0.27 6.18
N ALA A 80 -9.37 -0.86 6.71
CA ALA A 80 -10.14 -1.82 5.93
C ALA A 80 -11.38 -2.26 6.70
N LYS A 81 -12.45 -2.60 5.97
CA LYS A 81 -13.67 -3.18 6.54
C LYS A 81 -13.72 -4.67 6.22
N ASN A 82 -14.29 -5.46 7.12
CA ASN A 82 -14.62 -6.84 6.79
C ASN A 82 -15.97 -6.88 6.06
N GLU A 83 -16.07 -7.55 4.91
CA GLU A 83 -17.35 -7.73 4.21
C GLU A 83 -18.38 -8.47 5.06
N SER A 84 -17.94 -9.39 5.93
CA SER A 84 -18.83 -10.13 6.81
C SER A 84 -19.44 -9.24 7.91
N TRP A 85 -18.78 -8.14 8.29
CA TRP A 85 -19.28 -7.13 9.24
C TRP A 85 -19.04 -5.71 8.71
N PRO A 86 -19.88 -5.24 7.77
CA PRO A 86 -19.64 -4.01 7.02
C PRO A 86 -19.64 -2.73 7.87
N SER A 87 -20.27 -2.77 9.05
CA SER A 87 -20.38 -1.66 9.99
C SER A 87 -19.08 -1.38 10.76
N HIS A 88 -18.10 -2.28 10.74
CA HIS A 88 -16.84 -2.13 11.46
C HIS A 88 -15.66 -2.04 10.48
N SER A 89 -15.00 -0.87 10.48
CA SER A 89 -13.67 -0.72 9.92
C SER A 89 -12.62 -0.78 11.02
N SER A 90 -11.54 -1.51 10.76
CA SER A 90 -10.38 -1.60 11.65
C SER A 90 -9.16 -1.01 10.97
N ASN A 91 -8.19 -0.60 11.79
CA ASN A 91 -6.88 -0.18 11.34
C ASN A 91 -5.98 -1.41 11.23
N TYR A 92 -5.25 -1.53 10.13
CA TYR A 92 -4.29 -2.59 9.89
C TYR A 92 -2.93 -1.99 9.62
N ARG A 93 -1.89 -2.58 10.21
CA ARG A 93 -0.50 -2.29 9.85
C ARG A 93 -0.07 -3.28 8.79
N SER A 94 0.56 -2.77 7.74
CA SER A 94 1.14 -3.59 6.69
C SER A 94 2.50 -3.07 6.28
N SER A 95 3.36 -3.98 5.83
CA SER A 95 4.65 -3.63 5.23
C SER A 95 4.71 -4.22 3.82
N VAL A 96 4.91 -3.38 2.81
CA VAL A 96 5.04 -3.80 1.40
C VAL A 96 6.41 -3.41 0.88
N LEU A 97 7.17 -4.38 0.38
CA LEU A 97 8.41 -4.14 -0.33
C LEU A 97 8.09 -3.79 -1.80
N VAL A 98 8.61 -2.66 -2.25
CA VAL A 98 8.54 -2.17 -3.63
C VAL A 98 9.94 -2.28 -4.23
N GLY A 99 10.13 -3.28 -5.09
CA GLY A 99 11.40 -3.53 -5.77
C GLY A 99 11.56 -2.72 -7.05
N SER A 100 12.80 -2.67 -7.56
CA SER A 100 13.08 -2.19 -8.91
C SER A 100 12.29 -3.01 -9.94
N GLY A 101 11.67 -2.34 -10.92
CA GLY A 101 10.79 -2.98 -11.91
C GLY A 101 9.31 -3.09 -11.52
N GLY A 102 8.88 -2.50 -10.41
CA GLY A 102 7.46 -2.44 -10.02
C GLY A 102 6.94 -3.70 -9.33
N ILE A 103 7.84 -4.56 -8.86
CA ILE A 103 7.49 -5.75 -8.07
C ILE A 103 7.00 -5.30 -6.68
N LEU A 104 5.81 -5.75 -6.30
CA LEU A 104 5.23 -5.54 -4.98
C LEU A 104 5.21 -6.86 -4.21
N ILE A 105 5.72 -6.88 -2.98
CA ILE A 105 5.73 -8.05 -2.11
C ILE A 105 5.18 -7.65 -0.74
N LEU A 106 4.06 -8.27 -0.34
CA LEU A 106 3.53 -8.12 1.01
C LEU A 106 4.46 -8.87 1.98
N LYS A 107 4.99 -8.16 2.98
CA LYS A 107 5.87 -8.73 4.02
C LYS A 107 5.09 -9.07 5.28
N THR A 108 4.26 -8.13 5.74
CA THR A 108 3.45 -8.31 6.96
C THR A 108 2.10 -7.63 6.79
N PHE A 109 1.10 -8.15 7.49
CA PHE A 109 -0.25 -7.58 7.57
C PHE A 109 -0.91 -8.01 8.88
N GLY A 110 -1.33 -7.06 9.71
CA GLY A 110 -1.94 -7.35 11.01
C GLY A 110 -2.89 -6.24 11.48
N ASP A 111 -3.85 -6.61 12.32
CA ASP A 111 -4.76 -5.67 12.98
C ASP A 111 -4.00 -4.83 14.01
N VAL A 112 -4.41 -3.58 14.20
CA VAL A 112 -3.85 -2.66 15.20
C VAL A 112 -5.00 -2.12 16.04
N HIS A 113 -5.07 -2.59 17.28
CA HIS A 113 -5.94 -2.03 18.30
C HIS A 113 -5.23 -0.83 18.92
N TYR A 114 -5.86 0.34 18.85
CA TYR A 114 -5.48 1.53 19.61
C TYR A 114 -6.34 1.65 20.86
#